data_AF-A0A1F4VSS8-F1
#
_entry.id   AF-A0A1F4VSS8-F1
#
_cell.length_a   1.000
_cell.length_b   1.000
_cell.length_c   1.000
_cell.angle_alpha   90.00
_cell.angle_beta   90.00
_cell.angle_gamma   90.00
#
_symmetry.space_group_name_H-M   'P 1'
#
loop_
_entity.id
_entity.type
_entity.pdbx_description
1 polymer ?
#
loop_
_entity_poly.entity_id
_entity_poly.type
_entity_poly.pdbx_seq_one_letter_code
_entity_poly.pdbx_strand_id
1 'polypeptide(L)'
;MTDTSIVTLRQKLEALIVRELEKGLAGDQITGERAHEIANIVLEAVPEDVTDSELVKIIPTLDDKASELAPVVYKILSERDELERTKQLGQLRGMIRSMQNG
;
A
#
# COMPACT_ATOMS: atom_id res chain seq x y z
N MET A 1 25.05 -7.05 13.34
CA MET A 1 24.31 -7.09 12.07
C MET A 1 22.83 -7.15 12.43
N THR A 2 22.16 -6.01 12.41
CA THR A 2 20.72 -5.89 12.69
C THR A 2 20.10 -5.20 11.50
N ASP A 3 19.95 -5.95 10.41
CA ASP A 3 19.17 -5.51 9.26
C ASP A 3 17.82 -6.22 9.32
N THR A 4 16.98 -5.79 10.25
CA THR A 4 15.54 -6.00 10.16
C THR A 4 15.01 -4.69 9.60
N SER A 5 15.18 -4.48 8.29
CA SER A 5 14.71 -3.27 7.64
C SER A 5 13.18 -3.29 7.74
N ILE A 6 12.62 -2.43 8.60
CA ILE A 6 11.17 -2.19 8.65
C ILE A 6 10.82 -1.58 7.29
N VAL A 7 10.19 -2.37 6.42
CA VAL A 7 9.70 -1.88 5.13
C VAL A 7 8.62 -0.85 5.42
N THR A 8 8.87 0.40 5.02
CA THR A 8 7.91 1.51 5.17
C THR A 8 6.73 1.33 4.22
N LEU A 9 5.58 1.97 4.52
CA LEU A 9 4.42 1.94 3.62
C LEU A 9 4.78 2.49 2.24
N ARG A 10 5.61 3.54 2.19
CA ARG A 10 6.15 4.11 0.96
C ARG A 10 6.91 3.09 0.12
N GLN A 11 7.92 2.43 0.70
CA GLN A 11 8.73 1.44 -0.01
C GLN A 11 7.89 0.27 -0.55
N LYS A 12 6.87 -0.13 0.21
CA LYS A 12 5.92 -1.15 -0.21
C LYS A 12 5.05 -0.68 -1.37
N LEU A 13 4.55 0.54 -1.33
CA LEU A 13 3.79 1.16 -2.42
C LEU A 13 4.64 1.21 -3.69
N GLU A 14 5.85 1.76 -3.61
CA GLU A 14 6.80 1.87 -4.72
C GLU A 14 7.08 0.49 -5.35
N ALA A 15 7.39 -0.52 -4.53
CA ALA A 15 7.67 -1.87 -5.01
C ALA A 15 6.46 -2.51 -5.72
N LEU A 16 5.24 -2.28 -5.22
CA LEU A 16 4.03 -2.79 -5.85
C LEU A 16 3.70 -2.07 -7.16
N ILE A 17 3.90 -0.76 -7.22
CA ILE A 17 3.71 0.03 -8.44
C ILE A 17 4.69 -0.42 -9.53
N VAL A 18 5.98 -0.51 -9.20
CA VAL A 18 7.00 -0.99 -10.15
C VAL A 18 6.62 -2.36 -10.70
N ARG A 19 6.24 -3.29 -9.81
CA ARG A 19 5.84 -4.64 -10.23
C ARG A 19 4.60 -4.65 -11.14
N GLU A 20 3.60 -3.81 -10.88
CA GLU A 20 2.41 -3.75 -11.72
C GLU A 20 2.72 -3.15 -13.09
N LEU A 21 3.58 -2.12 -13.15
CA LEU A 21 4.06 -1.55 -14.41
C LEU A 21 4.87 -2.56 -15.23
N GLU A 22 5.82 -3.28 -14.60
CA GLU A 22 6.60 -4.34 -15.25
C GLU A 22 5.70 -5.43 -15.85
N LYS A 23 4.69 -5.86 -15.07
CA LYS A 23 3.72 -6.86 -15.51
C LYS A 23 2.87 -6.34 -16.67
N GLY A 24 2.42 -5.09 -16.60
CA GLY A 24 1.65 -4.45 -17.67
C GLY A 24 2.44 -4.35 -18.97
N LEU A 25 3.73 -3.96 -18.88
CA LEU A 25 4.63 -3.89 -20.04
C LEU A 25 4.93 -5.27 -20.63
N ALA A 26 5.23 -6.26 -19.79
CA ALA A 26 5.52 -7.62 -20.24
C ALA A 26 4.32 -8.33 -20.88
N GLY A 27 3.10 -7.92 -20.50
CA GLY A 27 1.85 -8.45 -21.04
C GLY A 27 1.22 -7.63 -22.16
N ASP A 28 1.91 -6.62 -22.69
CA ASP A 28 1.39 -5.66 -23.68
C ASP A 28 0.06 -4.98 -23.24
N GLN A 29 -0.18 -4.87 -21.93
CA GLN A 29 -1.37 -4.24 -21.36
C GLN A 29 -1.24 -2.71 -21.28
N ILE A 30 0.00 -2.21 -21.19
CA ILE A 30 0.35 -0.80 -21.24
C ILE A 30 1.57 -0.59 -22.14
N THR A 31 1.68 0.60 -22.74
CA THR A 31 2.86 1.00 -23.50
C THR A 31 3.94 1.59 -22.58
N GLY A 32 5.17 1.71 -23.08
CA GLY A 32 6.24 2.42 -22.36
C GLY A 32 5.89 3.88 -22.05
N GLU A 33 5.21 4.57 -22.98
CA GLU A 33 4.70 5.93 -22.79
C GLU A 33 3.68 5.97 -21.65
N ARG A 34 2.71 5.05 -21.64
CA ARG A 34 1.71 4.98 -20.58
C ARG A 34 2.33 4.63 -19.22
N ALA A 35 3.31 3.74 -19.18
CA ALA A 35 4.05 3.43 -17.95
C ALA A 35 4.80 4.66 -17.42
N HIS A 36 5.37 5.48 -18.30
CA HIS A 36 6.01 6.74 -17.93
C HIS A 36 5.01 7.76 -17.37
N GLU A 37 3.83 7.91 -18.00
CA GLU A 37 2.75 8.76 -17.49
C GLU A 37 2.30 8.33 -16.08
N ILE A 38 2.09 7.03 -15.87
CA ILE A 38 1.69 6.51 -14.56
C ILE A 38 2.76 6.79 -13.50
N ALA A 39 4.04 6.63 -13.84
CA ALA A 39 5.13 6.97 -12.93
C ALA A 39 5.10 8.45 -12.53
N ASN A 40 4.86 9.36 -13.48
CA ASN A 40 4.73 10.79 -13.18
C ASN A 40 3.52 11.09 -12.29
N ILE A 41 2.36 10.48 -12.56
CA ILE A 41 1.16 10.61 -11.72
C ILE A 41 1.46 10.21 -10.27
N VAL A 42 2.19 9.10 -10.07
CA VAL A 42 2.57 8.61 -8.75
C VAL A 42 3.52 9.57 -8.06
N LEU A 43 4.56 10.05 -8.75
CA LEU A 43 5.53 11.00 -8.20
C LEU A 43 4.87 12.33 -7.79
N GLU A 44 3.91 12.81 -8.58
CA GLU A 44 3.13 14.02 -8.25
C GLU A 44 2.19 13.79 -7.07
N ALA A 45 1.59 12.60 -6.96
CA ALA A 45 0.68 12.26 -5.88
C ALA A 45 1.40 11.95 -4.56
N VAL A 46 2.65 11.47 -4.61
CA VAL A 46 3.40 10.93 -3.48
C VAL A 46 4.73 11.68 -3.30
N PRO A 47 4.72 12.83 -2.59
CA PRO A 47 5.92 13.62 -2.29
C PRO A 47 7.01 12.83 -1.55
N GLU A 48 8.28 13.22 -1.67
CA GLU A 48 9.41 12.55 -0.98
C GLU A 48 9.32 12.57 0.56
N ASP A 49 8.72 13.60 1.12
CA ASP A 49 8.60 13.86 2.56
C ASP A 49 7.25 13.42 3.16
N VAL A 50 6.41 12.74 2.37
CA VAL A 50 5.08 12.29 2.80
C VAL A 50 5.16 11.31 3.97
N THR A 51 4.32 11.52 4.98
CA THR A 51 4.22 10.59 6.12
C THR A 51 3.35 9.39 5.79
N ASP A 52 3.52 8.28 6.53
CA ASP A 52 2.64 7.10 6.42
C ASP A 52 1.15 7.46 6.62
N SER A 53 0.86 8.44 7.48
CA SER A 53 -0.52 8.89 7.74
C SER A 53 -1.15 9.64 6.57
N GLU A 54 -0.34 10.33 5.78
CA GLU A 54 -0.76 11.05 4.57
C GLU A 54 -0.83 10.10 3.39
N LEU A 55 0.14 9.17 3.26
CA LEU A 55 0.11 8.09 2.29
C LEU A 55 -1.19 7.29 2.34
N VAL A 56 -1.65 6.96 3.54
CA VAL A 56 -2.93 6.27 3.75
C VAL A 56 -4.13 7.00 3.13
N LYS A 57 -4.08 8.34 3.04
CA LYS A 57 -5.13 9.16 2.43
C LYS A 57 -4.95 9.33 0.93
N ILE A 58 -3.71 9.29 0.44
CA ILE A 58 -3.36 9.47 -0.97
C ILE A 58 -3.60 8.19 -1.76
N ILE A 59 -3.19 7.03 -1.21
CA ILE A 59 -3.23 5.72 -1.89
C ILE A 59 -4.61 5.42 -2.50
N PRO A 60 -5.76 5.63 -1.82
CA PRO A 60 -7.08 5.41 -2.39
C PRO A 60 -7.44 6.26 -3.61
N THR A 61 -6.65 7.28 -3.95
CA THR A 61 -6.91 8.20 -5.08
C THR A 61 -6.04 7.90 -6.28
N LEU A 62 -5.10 6.95 -6.17
CA LEU A 62 -4.15 6.64 -7.23
C LEU A 62 -4.82 5.91 -8.40
N ASP A 63 -5.81 5.06 -8.13
CA ASP A 63 -6.59 4.34 -9.14
C ASP A 63 -7.56 5.24 -9.90
N ASP A 64 -8.09 6.29 -9.27
CA ASP A 64 -8.85 7.35 -9.96
C ASP A 64 -8.00 8.09 -11.00
N LYS A 65 -6.71 8.32 -10.71
CA LYS A 65 -5.77 9.02 -11.60
C LYS A 65 -5.15 8.09 -12.65
N ALA A 66 -4.94 6.83 -12.30
CA ALA A 66 -4.40 5.78 -13.15
C ALA A 66 -5.06 4.44 -12.80
N SER A 67 -6.06 4.04 -13.58
CA SER A 67 -6.85 2.83 -13.32
C SER A 67 -6.01 1.55 -13.29
N GLU A 68 -4.85 1.56 -13.94
CA GLU A 68 -3.86 0.49 -13.91
C GLU A 68 -3.28 0.23 -12.51
N LEU A 69 -3.37 1.22 -11.60
CA LEU A 69 -2.94 1.09 -10.21
C LEU A 69 -4.00 0.49 -9.29
N ALA A 70 -5.22 0.23 -9.77
CA ALA A 70 -6.29 -0.37 -8.96
C ALA A 70 -5.87 -1.66 -8.23
N PRO A 71 -5.12 -2.61 -8.84
CA PRO A 71 -4.64 -3.80 -8.14
C PRO A 71 -3.71 -3.47 -6.96
N VAL A 72 -2.87 -2.44 -7.11
CA VAL A 72 -1.93 -1.99 -6.09
C VAL A 72 -2.68 -1.35 -4.93
N VAL A 73 -3.58 -0.41 -5.23
CA VAL A 73 -4.43 0.27 -4.24
C VAL A 73 -5.23 -0.75 -3.43
N TYR A 74 -5.93 -1.66 -4.12
CA TYR A 74 -6.71 -2.72 -3.49
C TYR A 74 -5.87 -3.58 -2.55
N LYS A 75 -4.69 -4.01 -2.99
CA LYS A 75 -3.80 -4.85 -2.19
C LYS A 75 -3.38 -4.17 -0.89
N ILE A 76 -2.95 -2.91 -0.97
CA ILE A 76 -2.49 -2.18 0.22
C ILE A 76 -3.64 -1.97 1.21
N LEU A 77 -4.81 -1.56 0.72
CA LEU A 77 -5.96 -1.30 1.58
C LEU A 77 -6.47 -2.59 2.24
N SER A 78 -6.53 -3.69 1.49
CA SER A 78 -6.95 -5.00 2.02
C SER A 78 -6.00 -5.51 3.11
N GLU A 79 -4.69 -5.37 2.91
CA GLU A 79 -3.70 -5.75 3.91
C GLU A 79 -3.77 -4.86 5.15
N ARG A 80 -4.09 -3.58 5.00
CA ARG A 80 -4.29 -2.66 6.13
C ARG A 80 -5.53 -3.04 6.94
N ASP A 81 -6.64 -3.30 6.27
CA ASP A 81 -7.90 -3.71 6.91
C ASP A 81 -7.72 -5.02 7.68
N GLU A 82 -6.98 -5.99 7.12
CA GLU A 82 -6.70 -7.26 7.80
C GLU A 82 -5.82 -7.07 9.05
N LEU A 83 -4.81 -6.19 8.97
CA LEU A 83 -3.99 -5.82 10.13
C LEU A 83 -4.82 -5.14 11.22
N GLU A 84 -5.73 -4.24 10.85
CA GLU A 84 -6.63 -3.56 11.79
C GLU A 84 -7.58 -4.56 12.47
N ARG A 85 -8.20 -5.46 11.69
CA ARG A 85 -9.07 -6.54 12.22
C ARG A 85 -8.31 -7.44 13.19
N THR A 86 -7.10 -7.85 12.84
CA THR A 86 -6.26 -8.69 13.70
C THR A 86 -5.92 -8.01 15.03
N LYS A 87 -5.58 -6.70 14.99
CA LYS A 87 -5.32 -5.90 16.19
C LYS A 87 -6.56 -5.80 17.09
N GLN A 88 -7.73 -5.53 16.52
CA GLN A 88 -8.99 -5.44 17.26
C GLN A 88 -9.35 -6.77 17.94
N LEU A 89 -9.21 -7.90 17.22
CA LEU A 89 -9.42 -9.23 17.78
C LEU A 89 -8.44 -9.55 18.92
N GLY A 90 -7.19 -9.14 18.79
CA GLY A 90 -6.18 -9.27 19.84
C GLY A 90 -6.55 -8.49 21.10
N GLN A 91 -7.00 -7.24 20.95
CA GLN A 91 -7.47 -6.40 22.06
C GLN A 91 -8.68 -7.01 22.76
N LEU A 92 -9.68 -7.46 22.00
CA LEU A 92 -10.88 -8.11 22.55
C LEU A 92 -10.52 -9.37 23.34
N ARG A 93 -9.64 -10.23 22.81
CA ARG A 93 -9.15 -11.43 23.51
C ARG A 93 -8.41 -11.08 24.81
N GLY A 94 -7.64 -9.99 24.80
CA GLY A 94 -6.97 -9.46 25.99
C GLY A 94 -7.96 -9.04 27.07
N MET A 95 -9.01 -8.31 26.69
CA MET A 95 -10.08 -7.88 27.60
C MET A 95 -10.80 -9.07 28.24
N ILE A 96 -11.22 -10.05 27.45
CA ILE A 96 -11.89 -11.27 27.96
C ILE A 96 -11.00 -11.99 28.98
N ARG A 97 -9.71 -12.13 28.69
CA ARG A 97 -8.76 -12.81 29.59
C ARG A 97 -8.56 -12.04 30.90
N SER A 98 -8.53 -10.70 30.86
CA SER A 98 -8.43 -9.88 32.07
C SER A 98 -9.66 -9.97 32.97
N MET A 99 -10.86 -10.17 32.40
CA MET A 99 -12.11 -10.34 33.17
C MET A 99 -12.26 -11.74 33.79
N GLN A 100 -11.55 -12.75 33.28
CA GLN A 100 -11.59 -14.12 33.81
C GLN A 100 -10.55 -14.37 34.91
N ASN A 101 -9.53 -13.53 35.00
CA ASN A 101 -8.39 -13.67 35.92
C ASN A 101 -8.42 -12.63 37.06
N GLY A 102 -9.45 -11.79 37.14
CA GLY A 102 -9.70 -10.83 38.22
C GLY A 102 -10.96 -11.22 38.98
#